data_AF-W7KD80-F1
#
_entry.id   AF-W7KD80-F1
#
_cell.length_a   1.000
_cell.length_b   1.000
_cell.length_c   1.000
_cell.angle_alpha   90.00
_cell.angle_beta   90.00
_cell.angle_gamma   90.00
#
_symmetry.space_group_name_H-M   'P 1'
#
loop_
_entity.id
_entity.type
_entity.pdbx_description
1 polymer ?
#
loop_
_entity_poly.entity_id
_entity_poly.type
_entity_poly.pdbx_seq_one_letter_code
_entity_poly.pdbx_strand_id
1 'polypeptide(L)'
;MKFCHFTGFNILDALKLTSWVHFRYPKNLTYDKIKNYNSFFLNNFLDSIKSDIPSDIWNIKINKQLNKISILNALYPGYIFYHILNTPFYASLYIGTGVSNYDLPFLLP
;
A
#
# COMPACT_ATOMS: atom_id res chain seq x y z
N MET A 1 -1.62 14.33 7.85
CA MET A 1 -1.81 15.09 6.59
C MET A 1 -3.22 14.83 6.11
N LYS A 2 -4.07 15.85 5.99
CA LYS A 2 -5.45 15.71 5.52
C LYS A 2 -5.49 16.07 4.03
N PHE A 3 -5.81 15.12 3.17
CA PHE A 3 -5.97 15.38 1.74
C PHE A 3 -7.36 15.97 1.49
N CYS A 4 -7.43 17.24 1.10
CA CYS A 4 -8.70 17.98 0.98
C CYS A 4 -9.65 17.41 -0.08
N HIS A 5 -9.14 16.68 -1.08
CA HIS A 5 -9.92 16.13 -2.18
C HIS A 5 -10.03 14.59 -2.16
N PHE A 6 -9.38 13.91 -1.21
CA PHE A 6 -9.51 12.47 -1.11
C PHE A 6 -10.82 12.13 -0.40
N THR A 7 -11.73 11.44 -1.09
CA THR A 7 -13.03 11.02 -0.56
C THR A 7 -13.06 9.53 -0.20
N GLY A 8 -11.98 8.80 -0.45
CA GLY A 8 -11.89 7.36 -0.24
C GLY A 8 -12.08 6.55 -1.52
N PHE A 9 -11.58 5.31 -1.49
CA PHE A 9 -11.82 4.35 -2.57
C PHE A 9 -13.16 3.63 -2.42
N ASN A 10 -13.77 3.31 -3.57
CA ASN A 10 -14.81 2.29 -3.66
C ASN A 10 -14.18 0.89 -3.50
N ILE A 11 -15.03 -0.13 -3.38
CA ILE A 11 -14.58 -1.52 -3.19
C ILE A 11 -13.68 -2.05 -4.32
N LEU A 12 -14.03 -1.78 -5.58
CA LEU A 12 -13.30 -2.32 -6.73
C LEU A 12 -11.89 -1.74 -6.83
N ASP A 13 -11.75 -0.45 -6.53
CA ASP A 13 -10.46 0.21 -6.51
C ASP A 13 -9.66 -0.18 -5.28
N ALA A 14 -10.30 -0.32 -4.12
CA ALA A 14 -9.64 -0.72 -2.89
C ALA A 14 -9.05 -2.15 -2.95
N LEU A 15 -9.63 -3.04 -3.76
CA LEU A 15 -9.14 -4.40 -3.96
C LEU A 15 -7.92 -4.50 -4.90
N LYS A 16 -7.57 -3.42 -5.62
CA LYS A 16 -6.39 -3.42 -6.49
C LYS A 16 -5.14 -3.09 -5.69
N LEU A 17 -4.11 -3.94 -5.76
CA LEU A 17 -2.79 -3.64 -5.17
C LEU A 17 -2.18 -2.34 -5.73
N THR A 18 -2.51 -1.97 -6.96
CA THR A 18 -2.04 -0.73 -7.60
C THR A 18 -2.61 0.55 -6.98
N SER A 19 -3.71 0.46 -6.23
CA SER A 19 -4.32 1.61 -5.54
C SER A 19 -3.57 1.99 -4.27
N TRP A 20 -2.64 1.15 -3.83
CA TRP A 20 -1.89 1.31 -2.58
C TRP A 20 -0.43 1.60 -2.89
N VAL A 21 0.10 2.57 -2.15
CA VAL A 21 1.44 3.10 -2.34
C VAL A 21 2.16 3.23 -1.00
N HIS A 22 3.49 3.17 -1.07
CA HIS A 22 4.36 3.37 0.07
C HIS A 22 4.42 4.85 0.46
N PHE A 23 4.16 5.15 1.74
CA PHE A 23 4.35 6.50 2.29
C PHE A 23 5.76 6.66 2.88
N ARG A 24 6.75 6.77 1.99
CA ARG A 24 8.17 7.02 2.28
C ARG A 24 8.82 7.66 1.06
N TYR A 25 10.11 7.99 1.15
CA TYR A 25 10.89 8.35 -0.02
C TYR A 25 10.78 7.26 -1.11
N PRO A 26 10.44 7.63 -2.35
CA PRO A 26 10.33 6.68 -3.45
C PRO A 26 11.71 6.11 -3.77
N LYS A 27 11.78 4.80 -3.99
CA LYS A 27 12.99 4.10 -4.41
C LYS A 27 13.19 4.20 -5.92
N ASN A 28 12.08 4.24 -6.68
CA ASN A 28 12.12 4.16 -8.14
C ASN A 28 12.18 5.53 -8.83
N LEU A 29 11.94 6.63 -8.09
CA LEU A 29 11.93 7.99 -8.61
C LEU A 29 13.31 8.64 -8.41
N THR A 30 14.17 8.55 -9.43
CA THR A 30 15.50 9.17 -9.43
C THR A 30 15.46 10.60 -9.96
N TYR A 31 16.49 11.40 -9.65
CA TYR A 31 16.61 12.78 -10.16
C TYR A 31 16.48 12.85 -11.69
N ASP A 32 17.14 11.95 -12.41
CA ASP A 32 17.09 11.92 -13.88
C ASP A 32 15.67 11.69 -14.41
N LYS A 33 14.88 10.84 -13.73
CA LYS A 33 13.46 10.64 -14.08
C LYS A 33 12.64 11.90 -13.82
N ILE A 34 12.89 12.60 -12.71
CA ILE A 34 12.19 13.85 -12.35
C ILE A 34 12.52 14.95 -13.35
N LYS A 35 13.80 15.11 -13.71
CA LYS A 35 14.27 16.15 -14.64
C LYS A 35 13.62 16.03 -16.01
N ASN A 36 13.35 14.80 -16.46
CA ASN A 36 12.77 14.52 -17.78
C ASN A 36 11.24 14.57 -17.80
N TYR A 37 10.57 14.92 -16.70
CA TYR A 37 9.11 15.01 -16.66
C TYR A 37 8.60 16.35 -17.20
N ASN A 38 7.73 16.28 -18.21
CA ASN A 38 7.15 17.46 -18.87
C ASN A 38 5.95 18.07 -18.12
N SER A 39 5.63 17.58 -16.92
CA SER A 39 4.48 18.02 -16.12
C SER A 39 4.96 18.63 -14.81
N PHE A 40 4.31 19.70 -14.38
CA PHE A 40 4.54 20.31 -13.06
C PHE A 40 4.16 19.36 -11.91
N PHE A 41 3.23 18.43 -12.14
CA PHE A 41 2.79 17.43 -11.17
C PHE A 41 3.15 16.01 -11.64
N LEU A 42 3.80 15.27 -10.76
CA LEU A 42 4.12 13.85 -10.91
C LEU A 42 2.99 13.02 -10.30
N ASN A 43 2.23 12.31 -11.12
CA ASN A 43 1.12 11.48 -10.62
C ASN A 43 1.58 10.13 -10.02
N ASN A 44 2.85 9.77 -10.21
CA ASN A 44 3.46 8.49 -9.85
C ASN A 44 4.70 8.66 -8.95
N PHE A 45 4.69 9.69 -8.11
CA PHE A 45 5.82 10.01 -7.23
C PHE A 45 6.01 9.03 -6.06
N LEU A 46 5.04 8.14 -5.80
CA LEU A 46 5.12 7.11 -4.77
C LEU A 46 5.18 5.71 -5.39
N ASP A 47 5.93 4.81 -4.75
CA ASP A 47 6.06 3.42 -5.20
C ASP A 47 4.77 2.63 -4.86
N SER A 48 4.21 1.88 -5.81
CA SER A 48 3.10 0.97 -5.52
C SER A 48 3.57 -0.26 -4.75
N ILE A 49 2.73 -0.77 -3.85
CA ILE A 49 2.97 -2.05 -3.18
C ILE A 49 2.91 -3.23 -4.16
N LYS A 50 2.26 -3.08 -5.34
CA LYS A 50 2.20 -4.13 -6.37
C LYS A 50 3.59 -4.45 -6.94
N SER A 51 4.50 -3.47 -6.94
CA SER A 51 5.86 -3.62 -7.47
C SER A 51 6.88 -4.14 -6.44
N ASP A 52 6.45 -4.49 -5.23
CA ASP A 52 7.35 -5.04 -4.22
C ASP A 52 7.84 -6.45 -4.58
N ILE A 53 9.03 -6.78 -4.08
CA ILE A 53 9.70 -8.06 -4.26
C ILE A 53 10.01 -8.63 -2.86
N PRO A 54 9.71 -9.90 -2.57
CA PRO A 54 9.02 -10.88 -3.41
C PRO A 54 7.59 -10.47 -3.82
N SER A 55 7.04 -11.08 -4.88
CA SER A 55 5.63 -10.89 -5.22
C SER A 55 4.74 -11.50 -4.13
N ASP A 56 3.49 -11.05 -4.06
CA ASP A 56 2.44 -11.64 -3.20
C ASP A 56 2.70 -11.56 -1.68
N ILE A 57 3.61 -10.67 -1.26
CA ILE A 57 3.82 -10.35 0.16
C ILE A 57 2.71 -9.49 0.78
N TRP A 58 1.79 -8.98 -0.04
CA TRP A 58 0.68 -8.12 0.39
C TRP A 58 -0.65 -8.84 0.23
N ASN A 59 -1.42 -8.91 1.31
CA ASN A 59 -2.72 -9.57 1.31
C ASN A 59 -3.82 -8.57 1.66
N ILE A 60 -4.75 -8.34 0.73
CA ILE A 60 -5.92 -7.48 0.93
C ILE A 60 -7.09 -8.36 1.40
N LYS A 61 -7.61 -8.04 2.58
CA LYS A 61 -8.81 -8.65 3.16
C LYS A 61 -9.92 -7.62 3.21
N ILE A 62 -11.14 -8.05 2.90
CA ILE A 62 -12.34 -7.26 3.09
C ILE A 62 -13.16 -7.83 4.25
N ASN A 63 -13.81 -6.96 5.01
CA ASN A 63 -14.70 -7.41 6.06
C ASN A 63 -16.04 -7.92 5.50
N LYS A 64 -16.78 -8.68 6.31
CA LYS A 64 -18.08 -9.26 5.91
C LYS A 64 -19.11 -8.20 5.48
N GLN A 65 -19.04 -7.01 6.06
CA GLN A 65 -19.95 -5.90 5.75
C GLN A 65 -19.54 -5.10 4.49
N LEU A 66 -18.45 -5.49 3.81
CA LEU A 66 -17.97 -4.88 2.57
C LEU A 66 -17.79 -3.35 2.67
N ASN A 67 -17.40 -2.85 3.85
CA ASN A 67 -17.22 -1.42 4.10
C ASN A 67 -15.82 -1.07 4.65
N LYS A 68 -15.00 -2.08 4.94
CA LYS A 68 -13.63 -1.91 5.42
C LYS A 68 -12.73 -2.93 4.76
N ILE A 69 -11.52 -2.49 4.46
CA ILE A 69 -10.46 -3.39 4.01
C ILE A 69 -9.28 -3.33 4.98
N SER A 70 -8.50 -4.40 4.98
CA SER A 70 -7.25 -4.51 5.71
C SER A 70 -6.18 -5.05 4.77
N ILE A 71 -5.00 -4.46 4.80
CA ILE A 71 -3.86 -4.88 4.00
C ILE A 71 -2.79 -5.36 4.98
N LEU A 72 -2.40 -6.61 4.82
CA LEU A 72 -1.43 -7.29 5.68
C LEU A 72 -0.12 -7.46 4.91
N ASN A 73 0.99 -7.37 5.63
CA ASN A 73 2.31 -7.66 5.09
C ASN A 73 2.77 -9.03 5.58
N ALA A 74 3.04 -9.96 4.66
CA ALA A 74 3.54 -11.29 4.99
C ALA A 74 5.01 -11.27 5.43
N LEU A 75 5.83 -10.39 4.82
CA LEU A 75 7.25 -10.21 5.16
C LEU A 75 7.44 -9.65 6.57
N TYR A 76 6.57 -8.74 6.98
CA TYR A 76 6.57 -8.18 8.34
C TYR A 76 5.27 -8.55 9.06
N PRO A 77 5.18 -9.79 9.60
CA PRO A 77 4.01 -10.21 10.35
C PRO A 77 3.80 -9.27 11.54
N GLY A 78 2.58 -8.75 11.66
CA GLY A 78 2.23 -7.71 12.63
C GLY A 78 1.94 -6.34 12.01
N TYR A 79 2.33 -6.10 10.75
CA TYR A 79 1.89 -4.91 10.02
C TYR A 79 0.47 -5.08 9.50
N ILE A 80 -0.38 -4.09 9.80
CA ILE A 80 -1.72 -3.97 9.25
C ILE A 80 -1.98 -2.52 8.83
N PHE A 81 -2.47 -2.35 7.61
CA PHE A 81 -3.10 -1.12 7.15
C PHE A 81 -4.60 -1.34 7.06
N TYR A 82 -5.42 -0.35 7.39
CA TYR A 82 -6.86 -0.40 7.24
C TYR A 82 -7.39 0.85 6.57
N HIS A 83 -8.50 0.69 5.84
CA HIS A 83 -9.20 1.78 5.18
C HIS A 83 -10.71 1.55 5.24
N ILE A 84 -11.46 2.61 5.57
CA ILE A 84 -12.92 2.60 5.56
C ILE A 84 -13.37 3.09 4.18
N LEU A 85 -14.03 2.21 3.42
CA LEU A 85 -14.44 2.47 2.05
C LEU A 85 -15.35 3.71 1.96
N ASN A 86 -15.23 4.45 0.85
CA ASN A 86 -15.98 5.69 0.60
C ASN A 86 -15.81 6.77 1.69
N THR A 87 -14.71 6.72 2.44
CA THR A 87 -14.33 7.76 3.39
C THR A 87 -12.84 8.05 3.27
N PRO A 88 -12.35 9.23 3.71
CA PRO A 88 -10.92 9.52 3.76
C PRO A 88 -10.18 8.79 4.89
N PHE A 89 -10.85 7.94 5.68
CA PHE A 89 -10.27 7.38 6.89
C PHE A 89 -9.50 6.10 6.62
N TYR A 90 -8.20 6.18 6.88
CA TYR A 90 -7.27 5.06 6.87
C TYR A 90 -6.25 5.21 8.00
N ALA A 91 -5.66 4.10 8.41
CA ALA A 91 -4.42 4.14 9.19
C ALA A 91 -3.63 2.85 9.02
N SER A 92 -2.39 2.87 9.51
CA SER A 92 -1.55 1.70 9.65
C SER A 92 -1.09 1.55 11.08
N LEU A 93 -0.83 0.30 11.47
CA LEU A 93 -0.31 -0.06 12.76
C LEU A 93 0.63 -1.25 12.59
N TYR A 94 1.70 -1.26 13.38
CA TYR A 94 2.56 -2.42 13.53
C TYR A 94 2.52 -2.89 14.97
N ILE A 95 2.18 -4.16 15.19
CA ILE A 95 2.28 -4.84 16.48
C ILE A 95 3.08 -6.13 16.28
N GLY A 96 4.32 -6.16 16.75
CA GLY A 96 5.20 -7.31 16.59
C GLY A 96 6.62 -7.04 17.09
N THR A 97 7.50 -8.01 16.89
CA THR A 97 8.90 -7.99 17.33
C THR A 97 9.83 -7.20 16.42
N GLY A 98 9.35 -6.74 15.26
CA GLY A 98 10.18 -6.08 14.24
C GLY A 98 10.96 -7.06 13.36
N VAL A 99 10.77 -8.37 13.53
CA VAL A 99 11.49 -9.41 12.78
C VAL A 99 10.79 -9.67 11.45
N SER A 100 11.56 -9.66 10.36
CA SER A 100 11.06 -10.09 9.05
C SER A 100 10.96 -11.60 8.97
N ASN A 101 9.91 -12.09 8.33
CA ASN A 101 9.72 -13.50 8.06
C ASN A 101 10.61 -13.92 6.87
N TYR A 102 11.70 -14.62 7.13
CA TYR A 102 12.59 -15.12 6.08
C TYR A 102 12.12 -16.46 5.49
N ASP A 103 11.13 -17.11 6.12
CA ASP A 103 10.56 -18.37 5.66
C ASP A 103 9.48 -18.18 4.58
N LEU A 104 9.21 -16.94 4.15
CA LEU A 104 8.23 -16.66 3.09
C LEU A 104 8.35 -17.53 1.84
N PRO A 105 9.56 -17.82 1.31
CA PRO A 105 9.70 -18.68 0.13
C PRO A 105 9.12 -20.09 0.30
N PHE A 106 8.90 -20.55 1.53
CA PHE A 106 8.28 -21.84 1.84
C PHE A 106 6.78 -21.73 2.15
N LEU A 107 6.27 -20.52 2.36
CA LEU A 107 4.88 -20.24 2.78
C LEU A 107 4.02 -19.69 1.66
N LEU A 108 4.62 -18.98 0.71
CA LEU A 108 3.93 -18.51 -0.49
C LEU A 108 3.93 -19.62 -1.57
N PRO A 109 2.83 -19.74 -2.34
CA PRO A 109 2.69 -20.74 -3.40
C PRO A 109 3.63 -20.49 -4.60
#